data_AF-A0A0L6JFQ0-F1
#
_entry.id   AF-A0A0L6JFQ0-F1
#
_cell.length_a   1.000
_cell.length_b   1.000
_cell.length_c   1.000
_cell.angle_alpha   90.00
_cell.angle_beta   90.00
_cell.angle_gamma   90.00
#
_symmetry.space_group_name_H-M   'P 1'
#
loop_
_entity.id
_entity.type
_entity.pdbx_description
1 polymer ?
#
loop_
_entity_poly.entity_id
_entity_poly.type
_entity_poly.pdbx_seq_one_letter_code
_entity_poly.pdbx_strand_id
1 'polypeptide(L)' 'MSERGRVMEAVEALIAAGHSVEPLGDDFAYWIVDGKGLSDGELLDLADRLGLLDPATDKLH' A
#
# COMPACT_ATOMS: atom_id res chain seq x y z
N MET A 1 12.97 0.70 -7.33
CA MET A 1 11.66 1.32 -7.05
C MET A 1 11.85 2.39 -5.99
N SER A 2 11.26 3.57 -6.16
CA SER A 2 11.20 4.59 -5.11
C SER A 2 10.19 4.19 -4.03
N GLU A 3 10.32 4.65 -2.78
CA GLU A 3 9.38 4.34 -1.67
C GLU A 3 7.93 4.62 -2.05
N ARG A 4 7.64 5.75 -2.71
CA ARG A 4 6.31 6.08 -3.24
C ARG A 4 5.75 5.08 -4.25
N GLY A 5 6.62 4.40 -5.01
CA GLY A 5 6.18 3.36 -5.95
C GLY A 5 5.61 2.14 -5.24
N ARG A 6 6.22 1.73 -4.13
CA ARG A 6 5.72 0.61 -3.31
C ARG A 6 4.44 0.96 -2.57
N VAL A 7 4.32 2.21 -2.09
CA VAL A 7 3.08 2.67 -1.43
C VAL A 7 1.92 2.62 -2.42
N MET A 8 2.11 3.12 -3.64
CA MET A 8 1.06 3.04 -4.67
C MET A 8 0.71 1.60 -5.05
N GLU A 9 1.70 0.71 -5.16
CA GLU A 9 1.46 -0.72 -5.41
C GLU A 9 0.62 -1.36 -4.30
N ALA A 10 0.93 -1.06 -3.03
CA ALA A 10 0.14 -1.52 -1.90
C ALA A 10 -1.29 -0.95 -1.91
N VAL A 11 -1.47 0.33 -2.26
CA VAL A 11 -2.80 0.95 -2.42
C VAL A 11 -3.60 0.22 -3.50
N GLU A 12 -3.01 0.02 -4.68
CA GLU A 12 -3.67 -0.69 -5.79
C GLU A 12 -4.03 -2.13 -5.41
N ALA A 13 -3.13 -2.84 -4.72
CA ALA A 13 -3.36 -4.20 -4.29
C ALA A 13 -4.45 -4.31 -3.21
N LEU A 14 -4.50 -3.38 -2.27
CA LEU A 14 -5.56 -3.28 -1.27
C LEU A 14 -6.92 -3.00 -1.92
N ILE A 15 -6.97 -2.09 -2.89
CA ILE A 15 -8.20 -1.81 -3.67
C ILE A 15 -8.64 -3.07 -4.45
N ALA A 16 -7.71 -3.77 -5.10
CA ALA A 16 -7.99 -5.01 -5.82
C ALA A 16 -8.48 -6.14 -4.90
N ALA A 17 -7.99 -6.17 -3.65
CA ALA A 17 -8.46 -7.07 -2.60
C ALA A 17 -9.84 -6.69 -2.02
N GLY A 18 -10.38 -5.52 -2.39
CA GLY A 18 -11.71 -5.05 -1.99
C GLY A 18 -11.72 -4.11 -0.78
N HIS A 19 -10.56 -3.63 -0.34
CA HIS A 19 -10.46 -2.61 0.71
C HIS A 19 -10.74 -1.21 0.15
N SER A 20 -11.38 -0.35 0.95
CA SER A 20 -11.57 1.05 0.59
C SER A 20 -10.34 1.85 0.97
N VAL A 21 -9.61 2.39 0.00
CA VAL A 21 -8.39 3.18 0.23
C VAL A 21 -8.57 4.60 -0.28
N GLU A 22 -8.39 5.60 0.59
CA GLU A 22 -8.51 7.02 0.28
C GLU A 22 -7.30 7.80 0.82
N PRO A 23 -6.74 8.79 0.10
CA PRO A 23 -5.68 9.63 0.64
C PRO A 23 -6.23 10.55 1.74
N LEU A 24 -5.49 10.69 2.84
CA LEU A 24 -5.81 11.63 3.91
C LEU A 24 -5.01 12.93 3.71
N GLY A 25 -5.70 13.96 3.22
CA GLY A 25 -5.13 15.29 2.97
C GLY A 25 -4.36 15.40 1.66
N ASP A 26 -3.86 16.60 1.36
CA ASP A 26 -3.20 16.92 0.08
C ASP A 26 -1.74 16.43 -0.02
N ASP A 27 -1.12 16.05 1.11
CA ASP A 27 0.30 15.69 1.17
C ASP A 27 0.58 14.21 0.88
N PHE A 28 -0.46 13.38 0.73
CA PHE A 28 -0.35 11.92 0.53
C PHE A 28 0.53 11.22 1.58
N ALA A 29 0.64 11.79 2.79
CA ALA A 29 1.46 11.24 3.87
C ALA A 29 0.73 10.16 4.68
N TYR A 30 -0.59 10.09 4.54
CA TYR A 30 -1.47 9.18 5.26
C TYR A 30 -2.59 8.69 4.34
N TRP A 31 -3.06 7.48 4.61
CA TRP A 31 -4.08 6.78 3.84
C TRP A 31 -5.16 6.25 4.76
N ILE A 32 -6.42 6.43 4.38
CA ILE A 32 -7.55 5.82 5.07
C ILE A 32 -7.83 4.49 4.39
N VAL A 33 -7.65 3.39 5.12
CA VAL A 33 -8.00 2.02 4.69
C VAL A 33 -9.15 1.53 5.54
N ASP A 34 -10.30 1.25 4.92
CA ASP A 34 -11.55 0.83 5.58
C ASP A 34 -11.95 1.75 6.76
N GLY A 35 -11.75 3.06 6.60
CA GLY A 35 -12.03 4.06 7.64
C GLY A 35 -10.93 4.20 8.71
N LYS A 36 -9.80 3.50 8.58
CA LYS A 36 -8.63 3.63 9.49
C LYS A 36 -7.50 4.38 8.82
N GLY A 37 -7.03 5.46 9.46
CA GLY A 37 -5.82 6.16 9.00
C GLY A 37 -4.56 5.34 9.27
N LEU A 38 -3.77 5.12 8.23
CA LEU A 38 -2.49 4.43 8.21
C LEU A 38 -1.44 5.34 7.58
N SER A 39 -0.24 5.35 8.14
CA SER A 39 0.94 5.90 7.47
C SER A 39 1.38 5.02 6.29
N ASP A 40 2.23 5.55 5.41
CA ASP A 40 2.83 4.78 4.31
C ASP A 40 3.44 3.45 4.78
N GLY A 41 4.15 3.46 5.91
CA GLY A 41 4.76 2.26 6.49
C GLY A 41 3.73 1.25 6.99
N GLU A 42 2.67 1.70 7.65
CA GLU A 42 1.61 0.82 8.13
C GLU A 42 0.76 0.25 6.99
N LEU A 43 0.57 1.02 5.91
CA LEU A 43 -0.10 0.56 4.71
C LEU A 43 0.72 -0.52 4.00
N LEU A 44 2.04 -0.34 3.89
CA LEU A 44 2.96 -1.35 3.37
C LEU A 44 2.95 -2.61 4.22
N ASP A 45 3.04 -2.48 5.54
CA ASP A 45 2.98 -3.62 6.47
C ASP A 45 1.64 -4.37 6.36
N LEU A 46 0.52 -3.66 6.14
CA LEU A 46 -0.78 -4.29 5.95
C LEU A 46 -0.83 -5.09 4.65
N ALA A 47 -0.39 -4.50 3.54
CA ALA A 47 -0.37 -5.17 2.24
C ALA A 47 0.59 -6.38 2.23
N ASP A 48 1.74 -6.28 2.90
CA ASP A 48 2.68 -7.40 3.09
C ASP A 48 2.06 -8.53 3.92
N ARG A 49 1.39 -8.20 5.04
CA ARG A 49 0.68 -9.19 5.88
C ARG A 49 -0.44 -9.92 5.15
N LEU A 50 -1.08 -9.25 4.19
CA LEU A 50 -2.12 -9.84 3.35
C LEU A 50 -1.53 -10.64 2.17
N GLY A 51 -0.20 -10.64 2.00
CA GLY A 51 0.48 -11.28 0.88
C GLY A 51 0.15 -10.64 -0.47
N LEU A 52 -0.24 -9.36 -0.45
CA LEU A 52 -0.66 -8.59 -1.61
C LEU A 52 0.51 -7.90 -2.32
N LEU A 53 1.60 -7.67 -1.58
CA LEU A 53 2.86 -7.24 -2.17
C LEU A 53 3.63 -8.47 -2.63
N ASP A 54 4.06 -8.46 -3.89
CA ASP A 54 4.89 -9.54 -4.42
C ASP A 54 6.27 -9.47 -3.75
N PRO A 55 6.74 -10.52 -3.05
CA PRO A 55 8.08 -10.52 -2.47
C PRO A 55 9.19 -10.52 -3.54
N ALA A 56 8.89 -10.52 -4.84
CA ALA A 56 9.91 -10.59 -5.89
C ALA A 56 9.61 -9.78 -7.16
N THR A 57 10.12 -8.55 -7.22
CA THR A 57 11.00 -8.19 -8.36
C THR A 57 12.46 -8.23 -7.88
N ASP A 58 12.85 -9.40 -7.41
CA ASP A 58 14.22 -9.92 -7.52
C ASP A 58 14.09 -11.37 -8.03
N LYS A 59 13.38 -11.55 -9.15
CA LYS A 59 13.74 -12.65 -10.06
C LYS A 59 14.81 -12.09 -10.98
N LEU A 60 16.05 -12.10 -10.50
CA LEU A 60 17.20 -12.25 -11.37
C LEU A 60 16.93 -13.47 -12.27
N HIS A 61 16.69 -13.21 -13.55
CA HIS A 61 16.72 -14.21 -14.60
C HIS A 61 17.49 -13.64 -15.80
#